data_AF-I7IJZ9-F1
#
_entry.id   AF-I7IJZ9-F1
#
_cell.length_a   1.000
_cell.length_b   1.000
_cell.length_c   1.000
_cell.angle_alpha   90.00
_cell.angle_beta   90.00
_cell.angle_gamma   90.00
#
_symmetry.space_group_name_H-M   'P 1'
#
loop_
_entity.id
_entity.type
_entity.pdbx_description
1 polymer ?
#
loop_
_entity_poly.entity_id
_entity_poly.type
_entity_poly.pdbx_seq_one_letter_code
_entity_poly.pdbx_strand_id
1 'polypeptide(L)'
;GLAVKDGPSVKKDGIDAGGKKISNLKPADENSADNDAANVKFVKDAVKGLTDSGYTLKGDADATQLFKVGSTIAFTGDANITSTVSANGISLALKPDLTGLTSGTFGDTVINGDGVKVADNIKLADDGLTAGNVRIDPTSNKITGLEAPTDDKDAVNKKFLDDAVQGLADGGIKFTGNDGGDHTLKLGQKITIKGTANYADTDGGANIATQ
;
A
#
# COMPACT_ATOMS: atom_id res chain seq x y z
N GLY A 1 65.59 -38.75 -37.65
CA GLY A 1 64.11 -38.68 -37.72
C GLY A 1 63.63 -39.36 -38.98
N LEU A 2 62.34 -39.69 -39.06
CA LEU A 2 61.71 -40.28 -40.24
C LEU A 2 60.85 -39.21 -40.93
N ALA A 3 60.75 -39.24 -42.24
CA ALA A 3 59.85 -38.34 -42.99
C ALA A 3 59.37 -39.01 -44.27
N VAL A 4 58.07 -38.96 -44.52
CA VAL A 4 57.46 -39.35 -45.79
C VAL A 4 57.27 -38.10 -46.64
N LYS A 5 57.69 -38.12 -47.90
CA LYS A 5 57.44 -37.01 -48.83
C LYS A 5 55.93 -36.77 -48.94
N ASP A 6 55.52 -35.51 -48.70
CA ASP A 6 54.13 -35.04 -48.71
C ASP A 6 53.20 -35.76 -47.67
N GLY A 7 53.82 -36.37 -46.65
CA GLY A 7 53.18 -37.17 -45.60
C GLY A 7 53.73 -36.90 -44.19
N PRO A 8 53.49 -37.83 -43.23
CA PRO A 8 53.90 -37.66 -41.83
C PRO A 8 55.42 -37.63 -41.61
N SER A 9 55.85 -37.05 -40.50
CA SER A 9 57.26 -37.06 -40.05
C SER A 9 57.43 -37.18 -38.53
N VAL A 10 58.59 -37.71 -38.12
CA VAL A 10 59.02 -37.86 -36.72
C VAL A 10 60.42 -37.24 -36.59
N LYS A 11 60.54 -36.15 -35.84
CA LYS A 11 61.74 -35.33 -35.69
C LYS A 11 62.12 -35.21 -34.20
N LYS A 12 63.28 -34.60 -33.90
CA LYS A 12 63.69 -34.36 -32.50
C LYS A 12 62.70 -33.50 -31.69
N ASP A 13 61.91 -32.69 -32.39
CA ASP A 13 60.96 -31.74 -31.80
C ASP A 13 59.51 -32.28 -31.77
N GLY A 14 59.28 -33.54 -32.16
CA GLY A 14 57.96 -34.18 -32.10
C GLY A 14 57.51 -34.90 -33.37
N ILE A 15 56.20 -35.14 -33.46
CA ILE A 15 55.53 -35.86 -34.54
C ILE A 15 54.60 -34.91 -35.29
N ASP A 16 54.66 -34.93 -36.62
CA ASP A 16 53.76 -34.19 -37.50
C ASP A 16 53.01 -35.19 -38.39
N ALA A 17 51.67 -35.14 -38.38
CA ALA A 17 50.82 -36.01 -39.18
C ALA A 17 50.67 -35.56 -40.64
N GLY A 18 51.19 -34.39 -41.04
CA GLY A 18 51.07 -33.88 -42.41
C GLY A 18 49.62 -33.73 -42.87
N GLY A 19 48.75 -33.25 -41.98
CA GLY A 19 47.30 -33.12 -42.18
C GLY A 19 46.52 -34.45 -42.30
N LYS A 20 47.16 -35.60 -42.07
CA LYS A 20 46.50 -36.91 -42.13
C LYS A 20 45.83 -37.25 -40.79
N LYS A 21 44.82 -38.13 -40.81
CA LYS A 21 44.13 -38.59 -39.59
C LYS A 21 45.05 -39.47 -38.75
N ILE A 22 45.12 -39.20 -37.45
CA ILE A 22 45.63 -40.15 -36.46
C ILE A 22 44.43 -40.97 -35.98
N SER A 23 44.45 -42.28 -36.22
CA SER A 23 43.39 -43.23 -35.86
C SER A 23 43.86 -44.23 -34.80
N ASN A 24 42.92 -44.97 -34.21
CA ASN A 24 43.17 -46.01 -33.20
C ASN A 24 43.87 -45.52 -31.91
N LEU A 25 43.84 -44.21 -31.64
CA LEU A 25 44.23 -43.64 -30.35
C LEU A 25 43.21 -44.08 -29.28
N LYS A 26 43.68 -44.73 -28.21
CA LYS A 26 42.87 -45.12 -27.05
C LYS A 26 42.17 -43.87 -26.48
N PRO A 27 40.88 -43.91 -26.10
CA PRO A 27 40.27 -42.83 -25.33
C PRO A 27 41.04 -42.60 -24.02
N ALA A 28 41.14 -41.34 -23.61
CA ALA A 28 41.58 -41.01 -22.25
C ALA A 28 40.52 -41.47 -21.23
N ASP A 29 40.99 -41.77 -20.03
CA ASP A 29 40.23 -42.24 -18.88
C ASP A 29 40.77 -41.59 -17.59
N GLU A 30 40.20 -41.93 -16.44
CA GLU A 30 40.55 -41.38 -15.12
C GLU A 30 42.00 -41.64 -14.65
N ASN A 31 42.76 -42.48 -15.37
CA ASN A 31 44.16 -42.78 -15.08
C ASN A 31 45.12 -42.19 -16.15
N SER A 32 44.60 -41.45 -17.13
CA SER A 32 45.40 -40.80 -18.17
C SER A 32 46.04 -39.52 -17.62
N ALA A 33 47.25 -39.19 -18.09
CA ALA A 33 47.97 -38.01 -17.62
C ALA A 33 47.47 -36.72 -18.30
N ASP A 34 47.61 -35.56 -17.64
CA ASP A 34 47.17 -34.25 -18.16
C ASP A 34 47.79 -33.88 -19.52
N ASN A 35 48.92 -34.50 -19.88
CA ASN A 35 49.64 -34.30 -21.14
C ASN A 35 49.42 -35.41 -22.18
N ASP A 36 48.54 -36.38 -21.93
CA ASP A 36 48.17 -37.41 -22.91
C ASP A 36 47.32 -36.84 -24.05
N ALA A 37 47.42 -37.46 -25.24
CA ALA A 37 46.66 -37.03 -26.40
C ALA A 37 45.18 -37.49 -26.31
N ALA A 38 44.26 -36.53 -26.26
CA ALA A 38 42.82 -36.81 -26.30
C ALA A 38 42.33 -37.20 -27.71
N ASN A 39 41.55 -38.27 -27.82
CA ASN A 39 40.90 -38.65 -29.08
C ASN A 39 39.54 -37.94 -29.27
N VAL A 40 39.02 -37.97 -30.50
CA VAL A 40 37.75 -37.30 -30.86
C VAL A 40 36.54 -37.81 -30.07
N LYS A 41 36.55 -39.08 -29.64
CA LYS A 41 35.45 -39.64 -28.83
C LYS A 41 35.46 -39.02 -27.43
N PHE A 42 36.60 -39.01 -26.75
CA PHE A 42 36.74 -38.41 -25.41
C PHE A 42 36.26 -36.95 -25.39
N VAL A 43 36.69 -36.13 -26.35
CA VAL A 43 36.26 -34.72 -26.45
C VAL A 43 34.75 -34.61 -26.68
N LYS A 44 34.16 -35.45 -27.54
CA LYS A 44 32.71 -35.47 -27.77
C LYS A 44 31.92 -35.90 -26.53
N ASP A 45 32.40 -36.92 -25.82
CA ASP A 45 31.75 -37.41 -24.61
C ASP A 45 31.82 -36.37 -23.47
N ALA A 46 32.96 -35.70 -23.31
CA ALA A 46 33.15 -34.63 -22.32
C ALA A 46 32.26 -33.40 -22.61
N VAL A 47 32.24 -32.93 -23.88
CA VAL A 47 31.35 -31.84 -24.31
C VAL A 47 29.87 -32.22 -24.13
N LYS A 48 29.50 -33.47 -24.46
CA LYS A 48 28.14 -33.98 -24.24
C LYS A 48 27.79 -34.03 -22.75
N GLY A 49 28.72 -34.47 -21.90
CA GLY A 49 28.54 -34.48 -20.45
C GLY A 49 28.26 -33.08 -19.91
N LEU A 50 29.02 -32.08 -20.36
CA LEU A 50 28.79 -30.67 -19.99
C LEU A 50 27.42 -30.16 -20.46
N THR A 51 27.04 -30.40 -21.72
CA THR A 51 25.75 -29.93 -22.24
C THR A 51 24.56 -30.63 -21.59
N ASP A 52 24.68 -31.92 -21.26
CA ASP A 52 23.65 -32.67 -20.52
C ASP A 52 23.56 -32.28 -19.04
N SER A 53 24.67 -31.90 -18.40
CA SER A 53 24.70 -31.52 -16.97
C SER A 53 24.04 -30.18 -16.69
N GLY A 54 24.15 -29.22 -17.63
CA GLY A 54 23.34 -28.00 -17.64
C GLY A 54 23.39 -27.16 -16.35
N TYR A 55 22.25 -26.55 -16.04
CA TYR A 55 21.97 -25.81 -14.80
C TYR A 55 20.64 -26.29 -14.21
N THR A 56 20.63 -26.61 -12.92
CA THR A 56 19.39 -26.93 -12.20
C THR A 56 18.90 -25.69 -11.46
N LEU A 57 17.69 -25.23 -11.78
CA LEU A 57 17.00 -24.16 -11.06
C LEU A 57 15.97 -24.75 -10.09
N LYS A 58 15.72 -24.05 -8.98
CA LYS A 58 14.74 -24.41 -7.94
C LYS A 58 13.90 -23.18 -7.59
N GLY A 59 12.59 -23.33 -7.46
CA GLY A 59 11.66 -22.27 -7.04
C GLY A 59 11.11 -22.48 -5.62
N ASP A 60 10.27 -21.55 -5.17
CA ASP A 60 9.71 -21.53 -3.80
C ASP A 60 8.86 -22.76 -3.45
N ALA A 61 8.20 -23.38 -4.44
CA ALA A 61 7.43 -24.61 -4.27
C ALA A 61 8.32 -25.89 -4.26
N ASP A 62 9.59 -25.76 -3.88
CA ASP A 62 10.64 -26.78 -3.85
C ASP A 62 10.96 -27.53 -5.17
N ALA A 63 10.15 -27.37 -6.22
CA ALA A 63 10.33 -28.00 -7.51
C ALA A 63 11.64 -27.58 -8.20
N THR A 64 12.32 -28.56 -8.81
CA THR A 64 13.58 -28.39 -9.53
C THR A 64 13.42 -28.68 -11.02
N GLN A 65 14.13 -27.93 -11.87
CA GLN A 65 14.18 -28.16 -13.31
C GLN A 65 15.61 -28.01 -13.84
N LEU A 66 16.05 -29.00 -14.61
CA LEU A 66 17.31 -28.97 -15.34
C LEU A 66 17.15 -28.28 -16.69
N PHE A 67 18.01 -27.31 -16.99
CA PHE A 67 18.13 -26.63 -18.28
C PHE A 67 19.50 -26.90 -18.88
N LYS A 68 19.56 -27.51 -20.06
CA LYS A 68 20.82 -27.85 -20.73
C LYS A 68 21.56 -26.60 -21.23
N VAL A 69 22.89 -26.66 -21.30
CA VAL A 69 23.71 -25.56 -21.84
C VAL A 69 23.25 -25.24 -23.27
N GLY A 70 23.03 -23.95 -23.57
CA GLY A 70 22.50 -23.48 -24.85
C GLY A 70 20.97 -23.43 -24.94
N SER A 71 20.23 -23.81 -23.88
CA SER A 71 18.77 -23.62 -23.81
C SER A 71 18.43 -22.17 -23.47
N THR A 72 17.34 -21.65 -24.04
CA THR A 72 16.71 -20.41 -23.55
C THR A 72 15.92 -20.71 -22.27
N ILE A 73 16.22 -19.99 -21.19
CA ILE A 73 15.45 -20.04 -19.94
C ILE A 73 14.57 -18.79 -19.90
N ALA A 74 13.25 -18.97 -19.89
CA ALA A 74 12.30 -17.87 -19.81
C ALA A 74 11.97 -17.54 -18.35
N PHE A 75 12.10 -16.27 -17.98
CA PHE A 75 11.65 -15.73 -16.70
C PHE A 75 10.46 -14.81 -16.98
N THR A 76 9.25 -15.29 -16.75
CA THR A 76 8.01 -14.54 -16.96
C THR A 76 7.45 -14.03 -15.63
N GLY A 77 7.11 -12.74 -15.59
CA GLY A 77 6.24 -12.22 -14.53
C GLY A 77 4.77 -12.65 -14.73
N ASP A 78 3.88 -12.12 -13.90
CA ASP A 78 2.46 -12.47 -13.87
C ASP A 78 1.55 -11.24 -14.06
N ALA A 79 0.37 -11.21 -13.42
CA ALA A 79 -0.51 -10.05 -13.41
C ALA A 79 0.14 -8.81 -12.76
N ASN A 80 1.04 -8.97 -11.79
CA ASN A 80 1.55 -7.93 -10.89
C ASN A 80 3.07 -7.78 -10.90
N ILE A 81 3.81 -8.79 -11.35
CA ILE A 81 5.26 -8.80 -11.50
C ILE A 81 5.64 -8.64 -12.98
N THR A 82 6.73 -7.93 -13.23
CA THR A 82 7.43 -7.87 -14.52
C THR A 82 8.82 -8.48 -14.38
N SER A 83 9.30 -9.08 -15.47
CA SER A 83 10.64 -9.63 -15.59
C SER A 83 11.24 -9.09 -16.88
N THR A 84 12.48 -8.60 -16.80
CA THR A 84 13.23 -8.05 -17.94
C THR A 84 14.64 -8.61 -17.95
N VAL A 85 15.22 -8.77 -19.14
CA VAL A 85 16.60 -9.25 -19.32
C VAL A 85 17.44 -8.13 -19.90
N SER A 86 18.63 -7.94 -19.34
CA SER A 86 19.61 -6.93 -19.73
C SER A 86 21.03 -7.50 -19.72
N ALA A 87 22.03 -6.70 -20.10
CA ALA A 87 23.44 -7.09 -19.99
C ALA A 87 23.88 -7.41 -18.53
N ASN A 88 23.14 -6.92 -17.53
CA ASN A 88 23.40 -7.17 -16.10
C ASN A 88 22.64 -8.40 -15.56
N GLY A 89 21.92 -9.14 -16.42
CA GLY A 89 21.09 -10.28 -16.03
C GLY A 89 19.59 -9.95 -15.99
N ILE A 90 18.87 -10.63 -15.10
CA ILE A 90 17.40 -10.53 -14.97
C ILE A 90 17.06 -9.50 -13.90
N SER A 91 16.13 -8.60 -14.21
CA SER A 91 15.52 -7.66 -13.26
C SER A 91 14.05 -7.99 -13.08
N LEU A 92 13.62 -8.10 -11.82
CA LEU A 92 12.23 -8.31 -11.42
C LEU A 92 11.70 -7.03 -10.76
N ALA A 93 10.49 -6.61 -11.13
CA ALA A 93 9.85 -5.42 -10.57
C ALA A 93 8.34 -5.59 -10.45
N LEU A 94 7.74 -5.00 -9.41
CA LEU A 94 6.29 -4.81 -9.33
C LEU A 94 5.83 -3.88 -10.45
N LYS A 95 4.62 -4.12 -10.96
CA LYS A 95 3.91 -3.15 -11.81
C LYS A 95 3.43 -1.97 -10.94
N PRO A 96 3.24 -0.77 -11.52
CA PRO A 96 2.67 0.37 -10.80
C PRO A 96 1.28 0.05 -10.23
N ASP A 97 0.44 -0.62 -11.03
CA ASP A 97 -0.88 -1.06 -10.64
C ASP A 97 -0.86 -2.55 -10.26
N LEU A 98 -1.31 -2.87 -9.05
CA LEU A 98 -1.47 -4.24 -8.57
C LEU A 98 -2.95 -4.61 -8.58
N THR A 99 -3.28 -5.71 -9.26
CA THR A 99 -4.66 -6.15 -9.51
C THR A 99 -4.89 -7.60 -9.07
N GLY A 100 -6.13 -7.96 -8.79
CA GLY A 100 -6.49 -9.31 -8.34
C GLY A 100 -6.01 -9.68 -6.93
N LEU A 101 -5.49 -8.72 -6.14
CA LEU A 101 -5.16 -8.91 -4.73
C LEU A 101 -6.42 -9.00 -3.87
N THR A 102 -6.40 -9.87 -2.86
CA THR A 102 -7.51 -10.04 -1.91
C THR A 102 -7.34 -9.20 -0.64
N SER A 103 -6.10 -9.07 -0.15
CA SER A 103 -5.73 -8.18 0.95
C SER A 103 -4.24 -7.82 0.92
N GLY A 104 -3.90 -6.70 1.54
CA GLY A 104 -2.56 -6.32 1.95
C GLY A 104 -2.57 -5.97 3.44
N THR A 105 -1.63 -6.52 4.20
CA THR A 105 -1.52 -6.32 5.65
C THR A 105 -0.24 -5.56 5.96
N PHE A 106 -0.37 -4.44 6.66
CA PHE A 106 0.70 -3.50 7.01
C PHE A 106 0.67 -3.27 8.53
N GLY A 107 1.22 -4.23 9.28
CA GLY A 107 0.99 -4.32 10.72
C GLY A 107 -0.49 -4.61 11.00
N ASP A 108 -1.10 -3.82 11.89
CA ASP A 108 -2.53 -3.94 12.22
C ASP A 108 -3.46 -3.33 11.15
N THR A 109 -2.92 -2.62 10.16
CA THR A 109 -3.70 -2.08 9.04
C THR A 109 -3.92 -3.16 8.00
N VAL A 110 -5.18 -3.48 7.72
CA VAL A 110 -5.58 -4.39 6.66
C VAL A 110 -6.32 -3.61 5.58
N ILE A 111 -5.76 -3.61 4.37
CA ILE A 111 -6.44 -3.15 3.16
C ILE A 111 -7.01 -4.39 2.48
N ASN A 112 -8.33 -4.48 2.33
CA ASN A 112 -9.01 -5.63 1.71
C ASN A 112 -10.27 -5.18 0.95
N GLY A 113 -11.09 -6.13 0.51
CA GLY A 113 -12.37 -5.85 -0.15
C GLY A 113 -13.39 -5.07 0.70
N ASP A 114 -13.22 -5.03 2.03
CA ASP A 114 -14.08 -4.27 2.95
C ASP A 114 -13.59 -2.82 3.16
N GLY A 115 -12.40 -2.48 2.63
CA GLY A 115 -11.78 -1.15 2.74
C GLY A 115 -10.47 -1.18 3.54
N VAL A 116 -10.23 -0.13 4.33
CA VAL A 116 -9.05 -0.01 5.20
C VAL A 116 -9.49 -0.19 6.66
N LYS A 117 -9.25 -1.38 7.21
CA LYS A 117 -9.38 -1.63 8.64
C LYS A 117 -8.10 -1.18 9.33
N VAL A 118 -8.23 -0.37 10.36
CA VAL A 118 -7.15 0.04 11.27
C VAL A 118 -7.62 -0.25 12.71
N ALA A 119 -6.71 -0.57 13.61
CA ALA A 119 -7.06 -1.05 14.95
C ALA A 119 -7.56 0.05 15.92
N ASP A 120 -8.44 -0.40 16.82
CA ASP A 120 -8.99 0.19 18.04
C ASP A 120 -9.57 1.62 18.09
N ASN A 121 -8.98 2.69 17.53
CA ASN A 121 -9.54 4.08 17.59
C ASN A 121 -9.04 5.03 16.47
N ILE A 122 -8.70 4.52 15.29
CA ILE A 122 -7.60 5.10 14.51
C ILE A 122 -7.90 5.13 12.98
N LYS A 123 -7.68 6.28 12.31
CA LYS A 123 -7.77 6.54 10.83
C LYS A 123 -6.39 6.96 10.34
N LEU A 124 -5.87 6.61 9.15
CA LEU A 124 -4.50 7.00 8.68
C LEU A 124 -4.50 8.12 7.61
N ALA A 125 -3.60 9.12 7.73
CA ALA A 125 -3.22 10.09 6.68
C ALA A 125 -2.05 11.03 7.14
N ASP A 126 -1.63 11.96 6.27
CA ASP A 126 -0.56 12.96 6.43
C ASP A 126 -0.96 14.20 7.26
N ASP A 127 -2.24 14.57 7.20
CA ASP A 127 -2.94 15.51 8.08
C ASP A 127 -3.07 15.02 9.54
N GLY A 128 -2.58 13.81 9.80
CA GLY A 128 -2.72 13.13 11.07
C GLY A 128 -3.67 11.95 10.98
N LEU A 129 -3.18 10.84 11.50
CA LEU A 129 -3.99 9.72 11.90
C LEU A 129 -4.73 10.04 13.22
N THR A 130 -5.90 9.43 13.48
CA THR A 130 -6.59 9.25 14.81
C THR A 130 -7.98 9.88 14.97
N ALA A 131 -8.86 9.17 15.68
CA ALA A 131 -10.16 9.64 16.16
C ALA A 131 -10.31 9.26 17.65
N GLY A 132 -10.32 10.24 18.57
CA GLY A 132 -10.28 9.99 20.02
C GLY A 132 -11.60 9.42 20.57
N ASN A 133 -12.36 10.23 21.32
CA ASN A 133 -13.72 9.85 21.71
C ASN A 133 -14.72 9.88 20.53
N VAL A 134 -14.31 10.45 19.39
CA VAL A 134 -15.17 10.70 18.24
C VAL A 134 -15.52 9.39 17.53
N ARG A 135 -16.71 8.88 17.80
CA ARG A 135 -17.28 7.68 17.17
C ARG A 135 -18.36 8.06 16.17
N ILE A 136 -18.20 7.59 14.94
CA ILE A 136 -19.29 7.47 13.96
C ILE A 136 -19.92 6.08 14.14
N ASP A 137 -21.17 6.04 14.55
CA ASP A 137 -21.93 4.81 14.73
C ASP A 137 -22.56 4.37 13.39
N PRO A 138 -22.15 3.24 12.78
CA PRO A 138 -22.68 2.81 11.48
C PRO A 138 -24.10 2.23 11.55
N THR A 139 -24.64 1.99 12.75
CA THR A 139 -26.02 1.49 12.95
C THR A 139 -26.99 2.64 13.19
N SER A 140 -26.60 3.65 13.98
CA SER A 140 -27.45 4.81 14.29
C SER A 140 -27.11 6.08 13.51
N ASN A 141 -26.07 6.07 12.69
CA ASN A 141 -25.52 7.21 11.93
C ASN A 141 -25.19 8.44 12.79
N LYS A 142 -24.96 8.23 14.10
CA LYS A 142 -24.63 9.31 15.04
C LYS A 142 -23.12 9.56 15.07
N ILE A 143 -22.75 10.83 15.14
CA ILE A 143 -21.42 11.28 15.54
C ILE A 143 -21.50 11.59 17.04
N THR A 144 -20.68 10.92 17.84
CA THR A 144 -20.66 11.02 19.31
C THR A 144 -19.24 11.31 19.80
N GLY A 145 -19.08 11.80 21.03
CA GLY A 145 -17.76 12.13 21.59
C GLY A 145 -17.13 13.41 21.05
N LEU A 146 -17.94 14.32 20.49
CA LEU A 146 -17.56 15.70 20.22
C LEU A 146 -17.55 16.51 21.52
N GLU A 147 -16.43 17.16 21.81
CA GLU A 147 -16.34 18.16 22.89
C GLU A 147 -17.18 19.41 22.56
N ALA A 148 -17.28 20.34 23.51
CA ALA A 148 -17.95 21.62 23.26
C ALA A 148 -17.11 22.46 22.28
N PRO A 149 -17.73 23.15 21.30
CA PRO A 149 -17.02 23.99 20.34
C PRO A 149 -16.34 25.18 21.03
N THR A 150 -15.12 25.47 20.60
CA THR A 150 -14.28 26.58 21.08
C THR A 150 -13.89 27.56 19.96
N ASP A 151 -13.73 27.07 18.73
CA ASP A 151 -13.48 27.86 17.53
C ASP A 151 -14.71 27.90 16.60
N ASP A 152 -14.83 28.95 15.77
CA ASP A 152 -15.95 29.17 14.83
C ASP A 152 -16.18 28.04 13.80
N LYS A 153 -15.24 27.08 13.70
CA LYS A 153 -15.28 25.94 12.77
C LYS A 153 -15.50 24.60 13.45
N ASP A 154 -15.61 24.57 14.77
CA ASP A 154 -15.84 23.33 15.52
C ASP A 154 -17.26 22.79 15.30
N ALA A 155 -17.40 21.47 15.35
CA ALA A 155 -18.70 20.83 15.30
C ALA A 155 -19.46 21.00 16.63
N VAL A 156 -20.65 21.59 16.57
CA VAL A 156 -21.49 21.81 17.76
C VAL A 156 -22.08 20.49 18.27
N ASN A 157 -21.74 20.11 19.51
CA ASN A 157 -22.40 19.00 20.19
C ASN A 157 -23.79 19.41 20.73
N LYS A 158 -24.68 18.43 20.97
CA LYS A 158 -26.06 18.71 21.44
C LYS A 158 -26.09 19.51 22.75
N LYS A 159 -25.18 19.20 23.69
CA LYS A 159 -25.17 19.87 25.00
C LYS A 159 -24.91 21.37 24.87
N PHE A 160 -23.96 21.78 24.03
CA PHE A 160 -23.69 23.20 23.79
C PHE A 160 -24.92 23.92 23.22
N LEU A 161 -25.64 23.29 22.29
CA LEU A 161 -26.88 23.83 21.75
C LEU A 161 -28.00 23.92 22.80
N ASP A 162 -28.18 22.88 23.62
CA ASP A 162 -29.15 22.86 24.71
C ASP A 162 -28.85 23.99 25.72
N ASP A 163 -27.60 24.14 26.14
CA ASP A 163 -27.15 25.18 27.07
C ASP A 163 -27.38 26.59 26.50
N ALA A 164 -27.08 26.81 25.21
CA ALA A 164 -27.29 28.09 24.55
C ALA A 164 -28.78 28.46 24.42
N VAL A 165 -29.63 27.49 24.06
CA VAL A 165 -31.09 27.69 23.99
C VAL A 165 -31.68 27.93 25.39
N GLN A 166 -31.20 27.22 26.40
CA GLN A 166 -31.60 27.43 27.79
C GLN A 166 -31.20 28.84 28.28
N GLY A 167 -29.99 29.30 27.93
CA GLY A 167 -29.53 30.65 28.22
C GLY A 167 -30.42 31.75 27.62
N LEU A 168 -30.93 31.57 26.40
CA LEU A 168 -31.91 32.47 25.79
C LEU A 168 -33.28 32.40 26.49
N ALA A 169 -33.74 31.18 26.82
CA ALA A 169 -35.03 30.98 27.50
C ALA A 169 -35.07 31.62 28.89
N ASP A 170 -33.99 31.48 29.66
CA ASP A 170 -33.83 32.09 30.99
C ASP A 170 -33.51 33.59 30.93
N GLY A 171 -32.69 34.02 29.96
CA GLY A 171 -32.33 35.42 29.76
C GLY A 171 -33.49 36.30 29.30
N GLY A 172 -34.45 35.73 28.57
CA GLY A 172 -35.75 36.33 28.29
C GLY A 172 -35.73 37.65 27.51
N ILE A 173 -36.86 38.37 27.57
CA ILE A 173 -36.97 39.78 27.19
C ILE A 173 -36.74 40.60 28.46
N LYS A 174 -35.68 41.41 28.45
CA LYS A 174 -35.42 42.39 29.51
C LYS A 174 -36.17 43.70 29.24
N PHE A 175 -36.77 44.26 30.28
CA PHE A 175 -37.48 45.54 30.23
C PHE A 175 -37.39 46.25 31.57
N THR A 176 -37.57 47.57 31.59
CA THR A 176 -37.66 48.37 32.81
C THR A 176 -39.05 48.99 32.91
N GLY A 177 -39.55 49.17 34.15
CA GLY A 177 -40.84 49.79 34.42
C GLY A 177 -40.72 51.14 35.15
N ASN A 178 -41.86 51.75 35.45
CA ASN A 178 -41.93 52.96 36.30
C ASN A 178 -41.49 52.71 37.76
N ASP A 179 -41.37 51.45 38.16
CA ASP A 179 -40.78 51.00 39.43
C ASP A 179 -39.25 51.01 39.44
N GLY A 180 -38.62 51.05 38.26
CA GLY A 180 -37.18 51.00 38.07
C GLY A 180 -36.58 49.59 38.21
N GLY A 181 -35.37 49.42 37.66
CA GLY A 181 -34.67 48.13 37.64
C GLY A 181 -35.05 47.22 36.46
N ASP A 182 -34.21 46.20 36.24
CA ASP A 182 -34.35 45.22 35.17
C ASP A 182 -35.35 44.12 35.55
N HIS A 183 -36.44 44.02 34.81
CA HIS A 183 -37.36 42.88 34.81
C HIS A 183 -37.01 41.93 33.66
N THR A 184 -37.27 40.63 33.83
CA THR A 184 -37.05 39.62 32.78
C THR A 184 -38.31 38.79 32.57
N LEU A 185 -38.90 38.87 31.37
CA LEU A 185 -39.93 37.94 30.92
C LEU A 185 -39.26 36.77 30.19
N LYS A 186 -39.31 35.56 30.76
CA LYS A 186 -38.75 34.37 30.11
C LYS A 186 -39.45 34.08 28.78
N LEU A 187 -38.70 33.58 27.79
CA LEU A 187 -39.26 33.26 26.48
C LEU A 187 -40.38 32.20 26.61
N GLY A 188 -41.44 32.35 25.83
CA GLY A 188 -42.63 31.50 25.88
C GLY A 188 -43.67 31.88 26.94
N GLN A 189 -43.40 32.84 27.83
CA GLN A 189 -44.42 33.37 28.75
C GLN A 189 -45.39 34.33 28.03
N LYS A 190 -46.66 34.30 28.43
CA LYS A 190 -47.69 35.23 27.93
C LYS A 190 -47.58 36.58 28.63
N ILE A 191 -47.24 37.63 27.89
CA ILE A 191 -47.39 39.02 28.36
C ILE A 191 -48.88 39.35 28.48
N THR A 192 -49.27 39.97 29.59
CA THR A 192 -50.60 40.58 29.76
C THR A 192 -50.41 42.04 30.12
N ILE A 193 -50.77 42.94 29.22
CA ILE A 193 -50.74 44.39 29.43
C ILE A 193 -52.16 44.82 29.78
N LYS A 194 -52.32 45.62 30.84
CA LYS A 194 -53.60 46.21 31.25
C LYS A 194 -53.40 47.72 31.43
N GLY A 195 -54.17 48.52 30.70
CA GLY A 195 -54.23 49.95 30.93
C GLY A 195 -55.14 50.30 32.10
N THR A 196 -54.83 51.40 32.78
CA THR A 196 -55.63 51.93 33.90
C THR A 196 -56.49 53.15 33.50
N ALA A 197 -56.36 53.64 32.27
CA ALA A 197 -57.15 54.72 31.69
C ALA A 197 -58.03 54.21 30.54
N ASN A 198 -59.26 54.72 30.45
CA ASN A 198 -60.07 54.55 29.23
C ASN A 198 -59.40 55.30 28.07
N TYR A 199 -59.60 54.82 26.84
CA TYR A 199 -59.08 55.48 25.63
C TYR A 199 -59.53 56.95 25.46
N ALA A 200 -60.67 57.36 26.04
CA ALA A 200 -61.14 58.73 26.02
C ALA A 200 -60.47 59.65 27.06
N ASP A 201 -59.92 59.07 28.14
CA ASP A 201 -59.44 59.77 29.33
C ASP A 201 -57.89 59.78 29.39
N THR A 202 -57.22 59.95 28.24
CA THR A 202 -55.76 59.84 28.17
C THR A 202 -55.05 60.95 28.95
N ASP A 203 -54.05 60.58 29.73
CA ASP A 203 -53.29 61.46 30.64
C ASP A 203 -52.18 62.27 29.94
N GLY A 204 -52.34 62.54 28.64
CA GLY A 204 -51.31 63.18 27.82
C GLY A 204 -50.13 62.28 27.44
N GLY A 205 -50.19 60.98 27.74
CA GLY A 205 -49.21 59.98 27.29
C GLY A 205 -48.25 59.46 28.38
N ALA A 206 -48.66 59.51 29.65
CA ALA A 206 -47.87 58.99 30.77
C ALA A 206 -48.20 57.52 31.11
N ASN A 207 -49.37 57.00 30.73
CA ASN A 207 -49.77 55.60 30.94
C ASN A 207 -50.21 54.88 29.65
N ILE A 208 -50.16 53.55 29.69
CA ILE A 208 -50.71 52.70 28.63
C ILE A 208 -52.23 52.70 28.70
N ALA A 209 -52.92 53.10 27.64
CA ALA A 209 -54.36 52.89 27.46
C ALA A 209 -54.63 51.59 26.69
N THR A 210 -55.60 50.79 27.13
CA THR A 210 -56.04 49.57 26.45
C THR A 210 -57.53 49.65 26.13
N GLN A 211 -57.94 49.13 24.97
CA GLN A 211 -59.35 48.95 24.60
C GLN A 211 -59.91 47.66 25.21
#